data_AF-A0ABC8CKU3-F1
#
_entry.id   AF-A0ABC8CKU3-F1
#
_cell.length_a   1.000
_cell.length_b   1.000
_cell.length_c   1.000
_cell.angle_alpha   90.00
_cell.angle_beta   90.00
_cell.angle_gamma   90.00
#
_symmetry.space_group_name_H-M   'P 1'
#
loop_
_entity.id
_entity.type
_entity.pdbx_description
1 polymer ?
#
loop_
_entity_poly.entity_id
_entity_poly.type
_entity_poly.pdbx_seq_one_letter_code
_entity_poly.pdbx_strand_id
1 'polypeptide(L)'
;MMTLLCLALALLIPTAPPLRRLVRPKTPRDGPRQQPAPLDVAADLEFFAVCVEAGLSVRDALAGVASTSACPAWQEAAALLGVGAPMSSAIAVLREQPQLADLAGLLELSGESGAAIAAGCHRLVETLRAEAAANAVARAERAGVFIAVPLAVCFLPAFIVLGLVPVIISLGTQLL
;
A
#
# COMPACT_ATOMS: atom_id res chain seq x y z
N MET A 1 5.37 -44.10 18.92
CA MET A 1 4.07 -43.52 19.36
C MET A 1 4.02 -42.00 19.19
N MET A 2 5.09 -41.26 19.56
CA MET A 2 5.14 -39.80 19.43
C MET A 2 5.10 -39.26 17.98
N THR A 3 5.68 -39.99 17.02
CA THR A 3 5.68 -39.61 15.59
C THR A 3 4.31 -39.73 14.92
N LEU A 4 3.53 -40.76 15.29
CA LEU A 4 2.13 -40.91 14.84
C LEU A 4 1.23 -39.81 15.39
N LEU A 5 1.50 -39.35 16.63
CA LEU A 5 0.76 -38.25 17.25
C LEU A 5 1.04 -36.92 16.53
N CYS A 6 2.30 -36.65 16.16
CA CYS A 6 2.66 -35.45 15.40
C CYS A 6 2.05 -35.43 13.98
N LEU A 7 1.99 -36.60 13.32
CA LEU A 7 1.44 -36.70 11.97
C LEU A 7 -0.10 -36.57 11.98
N ALA A 8 -0.77 -37.13 12.99
CA ALA A 8 -2.21 -36.94 13.21
C ALA A 8 -2.56 -35.48 13.55
N LEU A 9 -1.71 -34.77 14.29
CA LEU A 9 -1.90 -33.36 14.62
C LEU A 9 -1.68 -32.44 13.39
N ALA A 10 -0.77 -32.81 12.50
CA ALA A 10 -0.51 -32.07 11.25
C ALA A 10 -1.69 -32.18 10.25
N LEU A 11 -2.39 -33.32 10.22
CA LEU A 11 -3.60 -33.52 9.40
C LEU A 11 -4.84 -32.84 9.98
N LEU A 12 -4.80 -32.40 11.24
CA LEU A 12 -5.91 -31.69 11.88
C LEU A 12 -5.85 -30.17 11.69
N ILE A 13 -4.84 -29.63 11.00
CA ILE A 13 -4.80 -28.20 10.69
C ILE A 13 -5.96 -27.92 9.73
N PRO A 14 -7.04 -27.26 10.18
CA PRO A 14 -8.15 -26.94 9.31
C PRO A 14 -7.62 -25.99 8.22
N THR A 15 -7.89 -26.30 6.96
CA THR A 15 -7.69 -25.36 5.86
C THR A 15 -8.51 -24.12 6.17
N ALA A 16 -7.84 -23.06 6.65
CA ALA A 16 -8.51 -21.81 6.97
C ALA A 16 -9.31 -21.37 5.74
N PRO A 17 -10.58 -20.95 5.88
CA PRO A 17 -11.32 -20.41 4.76
C PRO A 17 -10.51 -19.25 4.16
N PRO A 18 -10.52 -19.06 2.82
CA PRO A 18 -9.76 -17.99 2.20
C PRO A 18 -10.16 -16.69 2.87
N LEU A 19 -9.17 -15.97 3.40
CA LEU A 19 -9.33 -14.65 4.00
C LEU A 19 -9.94 -13.74 2.93
N ARG A 20 -11.27 -13.63 2.95
CA ARG A 20 -11.99 -12.80 2.00
C ARG A 20 -11.61 -11.36 2.32
N ARG A 21 -10.90 -10.73 1.38
CA ARG A 21 -10.60 -9.30 1.42
C ARG A 21 -11.88 -8.57 1.78
N LEU A 22 -11.91 -7.92 2.95
CA LEU A 22 -13.01 -7.05 3.32
C LEU A 22 -12.94 -5.86 2.38
N VAL A 23 -13.69 -5.95 1.28
CA VAL A 23 -13.86 -4.83 0.36
C VAL A 23 -14.57 -3.75 1.16
N ARG A 24 -13.80 -2.74 1.59
CA ARG A 24 -14.37 -1.59 2.29
C ARG A 24 -15.29 -0.87 1.30
N PRO A 25 -16.61 -0.82 1.56
CA PRO A 25 -17.54 -0.18 0.65
C PRO A 25 -17.17 1.29 0.53
N LYS A 26 -17.22 1.81 -0.70
CA LYS A 26 -16.91 3.21 -0.99
C LYS A 26 -17.87 4.10 -0.21
N THR A 27 -17.34 5.02 0.58
CA THR A 27 -18.12 6.12 1.14
C THR A 27 -18.12 7.30 0.18
N PRO A 28 -19.16 8.15 0.16
CA PRO A 28 -19.17 9.39 -0.65
C PRO A 28 -17.97 10.30 -0.38
N ARG A 29 -17.26 10.10 0.74
CA ARG A 29 -16.10 10.87 1.19
C ARG A 29 -14.76 10.39 0.60
N ASP A 30 -14.73 9.23 -0.06
CA ASP A 30 -13.48 8.62 -0.57
C ASP A 30 -12.94 9.25 -1.86
N GLY A 31 -13.63 10.23 -2.45
CA GLY A 31 -13.22 10.86 -3.71
C GLY A 31 -13.19 9.92 -4.93
N PRO A 32 -12.69 10.37 -6.10
CA PRO A 32 -12.53 9.52 -7.27
C PRO A 32 -11.39 8.50 -7.05
N ARG A 33 -11.65 7.20 -7.25
CA ARG A 33 -10.59 6.17 -7.31
C ARG A 33 -9.99 6.22 -8.70
N GLN A 34 -8.97 7.05 -8.91
CA GLN A 34 -8.29 7.13 -10.21
C GLN A 34 -7.08 6.19 -10.29
N GLN A 35 -6.56 5.70 -9.16
CA GLN A 35 -5.46 4.73 -9.09
C GLN A 35 -5.70 3.70 -7.97
N PRO A 36 -5.24 2.45 -8.13
CA PRO A 36 -5.21 1.49 -7.03
C PRO A 36 -4.48 2.10 -5.82
N ALA A 37 -5.03 1.93 -4.62
CA ALA A 37 -4.37 2.48 -3.45
C ALA A 37 -3.01 1.75 -3.27
N PRO A 38 -1.89 2.45 -2.97
CA PRO A 38 -0.61 1.80 -2.76
C PRO A 38 -0.66 0.67 -1.71
N LEU A 39 -1.52 0.83 -0.70
CA LEU A 39 -1.77 -0.18 0.33
C LEU A 39 -2.51 -1.42 -0.19
N ASP A 40 -3.30 -1.29 -1.27
CA ASP A 40 -3.94 -2.44 -1.89
C ASP A 40 -2.91 -3.36 -2.55
N VAL A 41 -1.95 -2.76 -3.25
CA VAL A 41 -0.82 -3.46 -3.88
C VAL A 41 0.07 -4.09 -2.82
N ALA A 42 0.38 -3.36 -1.74
CA ALA A 42 1.15 -3.88 -0.63
C ALA A 42 0.49 -5.12 0.00
N ALA A 43 -0.84 -5.12 0.16
CA ALA A 43 -1.57 -6.27 0.69
C ALA A 43 -1.52 -7.48 -0.27
N ASP A 44 -1.62 -7.26 -1.58
CA ASP A 44 -1.50 -8.33 -2.57
C ASP A 44 -0.08 -8.95 -2.57
N LEU A 45 0.96 -8.11 -2.50
CA LEU A 45 2.37 -8.56 -2.42
C LEU A 45 2.68 -9.28 -1.09
N GLU A 46 2.13 -8.80 0.02
CA GLU A 46 2.28 -9.45 1.33
C GLU A 46 1.61 -10.82 1.34
N PHE A 47 0.40 -10.94 0.78
CA PHE A 47 -0.28 -12.22 0.65
C PHE A 47 0.51 -13.19 -0.25
N PHE A 48 1.02 -12.70 -1.39
CA PHE A 48 1.90 -13.46 -2.26
C PHE A 48 3.14 -13.98 -1.51
N ALA A 49 3.83 -13.10 -0.78
CA ALA A 49 5.03 -13.44 -0.01
C ALA A 49 4.75 -14.53 1.04
N VAL A 50 3.67 -14.37 1.81
CA VAL A 50 3.23 -15.34 2.82
C VAL A 50 2.93 -16.71 2.19
N CYS A 51 2.28 -16.75 1.03
CA CYS A 51 2.05 -18.01 0.31
C CYS A 51 3.36 -18.69 -0.08
N VAL A 52 4.32 -17.95 -0.61
CA VAL A 52 5.62 -18.50 -1.01
C VAL A 52 6.43 -18.96 0.21
N GLU A 53 6.40 -18.22 1.32
CA GLU A 53 7.04 -18.63 2.60
C GLU A 53 6.40 -19.87 3.21
N ALA A 54 5.09 -20.04 3.03
CA ALA A 54 4.36 -21.24 3.41
C ALA A 54 4.68 -22.45 2.51
N GLY A 55 5.52 -22.27 1.48
CA GLY A 55 5.96 -23.34 0.59
C GLY A 55 5.06 -23.58 -0.62
N LEU A 56 4.10 -22.69 -0.89
CA LEU A 56 3.32 -22.78 -2.13
C LEU A 56 4.21 -22.46 -3.34
N SER A 57 3.90 -23.10 -4.47
CA SER A 57 4.54 -22.74 -5.73
C SER A 57 4.16 -21.30 -6.12
N VAL A 58 5.04 -20.62 -6.87
CA VAL A 58 4.77 -19.26 -7.37
C VAL A 58 3.45 -19.20 -8.15
N ARG A 59 3.12 -20.26 -8.88
CA ARG A 59 1.86 -20.41 -9.61
C ARG A 59 0.65 -20.44 -8.68
N ASP A 60 0.71 -21.23 -7.61
CA ASP A 60 -0.41 -21.35 -6.66
C ASP A 60 -0.56 -20.07 -5.83
N ALA A 61 0.55 -19.44 -5.47
CA ALA A 61 0.56 -18.14 -4.81
C ALA A 61 -0.08 -17.05 -5.70
N LEU A 62 0.26 -17.01 -7.00
CA LEU A 62 -0.36 -16.10 -7.97
C LEU A 62 -1.87 -16.34 -8.10
N ALA A 63 -2.29 -17.61 -8.20
CA ALA A 63 -3.70 -17.96 -8.26
C ALA A 63 -4.46 -17.56 -6.98
N GLY A 64 -3.83 -17.73 -5.81
CA GLY A 64 -4.34 -17.27 -4.53
C GLY A 64 -4.63 -15.77 -4.56
N VAL A 65 -3.62 -14.95 -4.91
CA VAL A 65 -3.76 -13.49 -4.98
C VAL A 65 -4.80 -13.06 -6.00
N ALA A 66 -4.84 -13.70 -7.17
CA ALA A 66 -5.82 -13.44 -8.22
C ALA A 66 -7.27 -13.60 -7.76
N SER A 67 -7.53 -14.52 -6.83
CA SER A 67 -8.87 -14.75 -6.28
C SER A 67 -9.37 -13.62 -5.36
N THR A 68 -8.45 -12.81 -4.81
CA THR A 68 -8.76 -11.75 -3.85
C THR A 68 -8.51 -10.35 -4.37
N SER A 69 -7.56 -10.19 -5.29
CA SER A 69 -7.15 -8.89 -5.81
C SER A 69 -8.19 -8.30 -6.75
N ALA A 70 -8.28 -6.96 -6.75
CA ALA A 70 -9.07 -6.21 -7.72
C ALA A 70 -8.27 -5.86 -8.99
N CYS A 71 -6.95 -6.13 -9.03
CA CYS A 71 -6.12 -5.83 -10.18
C CYS A 71 -6.22 -6.97 -11.22
N PRO A 72 -6.63 -6.67 -12.46
CA PRO A 72 -6.88 -7.69 -13.48
C PRO A 72 -5.60 -8.42 -13.91
N ALA A 73 -4.42 -7.82 -13.77
CA ALA A 73 -3.16 -8.45 -14.15
C ALA A 73 -2.85 -9.70 -13.33
N TRP A 74 -3.26 -9.79 -12.05
CA TRP A 74 -3.13 -11.03 -11.28
C TRP A 74 -4.01 -12.14 -11.85
N GLN A 75 -5.23 -11.81 -12.25
CA GLN A 75 -6.20 -12.75 -12.82
C GLN A 75 -5.72 -13.27 -14.17
N GLU A 76 -5.20 -12.38 -15.01
CA GLU A 76 -4.64 -12.72 -16.32
C GLU A 76 -3.36 -13.55 -16.18
N ALA A 77 -2.43 -13.16 -15.30
CA ALA A 77 -1.23 -13.95 -15.02
C ALA A 77 -1.57 -15.36 -14.51
N ALA A 78 -2.52 -15.48 -13.57
CA ALA A 78 -2.97 -16.77 -13.07
C ALA A 78 -3.68 -17.61 -14.15
N ALA A 79 -4.48 -16.98 -15.02
CA ALA A 79 -5.15 -17.66 -16.13
C ALA A 79 -4.16 -18.19 -17.18
N LEU A 80 -3.15 -17.40 -17.55
CA LEU A 80 -2.07 -17.82 -18.45
C LEU A 80 -1.37 -19.06 -17.89
N LEU A 81 -0.97 -19.00 -16.62
CA LEU A 81 -0.39 -20.16 -15.97
C LEU A 81 -1.38 -21.33 -15.99
N GLY A 82 -2.64 -21.13 -15.61
CA GLY A 82 -3.67 -22.18 -15.58
C GLY A 82 -3.84 -22.95 -16.89
N VAL A 83 -3.64 -22.30 -18.04
CA VAL A 83 -3.69 -22.93 -19.39
C VAL A 83 -2.34 -23.57 -19.80
N GLY A 84 -1.32 -23.47 -18.96
CA GLY A 84 0.00 -24.06 -19.18
C GLY A 84 1.02 -23.12 -19.83
N ALA A 85 0.74 -21.82 -19.91
CA ALA A 85 1.70 -20.85 -20.43
C ALA A 85 2.97 -20.79 -19.55
N PRO A 86 4.13 -20.43 -20.12
CA PRO A 86 5.36 -20.31 -19.36
C PRO A 86 5.29 -19.15 -18.37
N MET A 87 6.09 -19.25 -17.30
CA MET A 87 6.18 -18.21 -16.27
C MET A 87 6.54 -16.83 -16.84
N SER A 88 7.36 -16.78 -17.89
CA SER A 88 7.73 -15.54 -18.58
C SER A 88 6.53 -14.77 -19.14
N SER A 89 5.49 -15.47 -19.61
CA SER A 89 4.26 -14.83 -20.10
C SER A 89 3.47 -14.18 -18.95
N ALA A 90 3.38 -14.85 -17.80
CA ALA A 90 2.74 -14.29 -16.61
C ALA A 90 3.51 -13.07 -16.08
N ILE A 91 4.84 -13.13 -16.04
CA ILE A 91 5.71 -12.01 -15.66
C ILE A 91 5.53 -10.82 -16.62
N ALA A 92 5.42 -11.07 -17.93
CA ALA A 92 5.22 -10.00 -18.91
C ALA A 92 3.92 -9.22 -18.64
N VAL A 93 2.81 -9.91 -18.35
CA VAL A 93 1.54 -9.29 -17.97
C VAL A 93 1.67 -8.45 -16.70
N LEU A 94 2.35 -8.99 -15.68
CA LEU A 94 2.59 -8.26 -14.44
C LEU A 94 3.44 -7.00 -14.69
N ARG A 95 4.42 -7.06 -15.60
CA ARG A 95 5.29 -5.93 -15.95
C ARG A 95 4.54 -4.77 -16.61
N GLU A 96 3.50 -5.05 -17.38
CA GLU A 96 2.69 -4.00 -18.02
C GLU A 96 1.99 -3.09 -17.00
N GLN A 97 1.80 -3.58 -15.76
CA GLN A 97 1.26 -2.77 -14.67
C GLN A 97 2.39 -2.08 -13.91
N PRO A 98 2.45 -0.72 -13.88
CA PRO A 98 3.53 0.00 -13.23
C PRO A 98 3.74 -0.37 -11.75
N GLN A 99 2.65 -0.69 -11.05
CA GLN A 99 2.68 -1.05 -9.62
C GLN A 99 3.20 -2.48 -9.36
N LEU A 100 3.23 -3.33 -10.39
CA LEU A 100 3.70 -4.71 -10.31
C LEU A 100 5.00 -4.92 -11.11
N ALA A 101 5.52 -3.88 -11.76
CA ALA A 101 6.76 -3.92 -12.53
C ALA A 101 7.96 -4.37 -11.67
N ASP A 102 8.06 -3.86 -10.44
CA ASP A 102 9.12 -4.24 -9.51
C ASP A 102 9.01 -5.72 -9.09
N LEU A 103 7.79 -6.22 -8.89
CA LEU A 103 7.55 -7.65 -8.66
C LEU A 103 7.95 -8.48 -9.88
N ALA A 104 7.61 -8.04 -11.09
CA ALA A 104 7.97 -8.74 -12.32
C ALA A 104 9.50 -8.83 -12.47
N GLY A 105 10.23 -7.74 -12.19
CA GLY A 105 11.69 -7.74 -12.16
C GLY A 105 12.27 -8.65 -11.07
N LEU A 106 11.65 -8.65 -9.88
CA LEU A 106 12.02 -9.54 -8.79
C LEU A 106 11.89 -11.02 -9.20
N LEU A 107 10.78 -11.39 -9.84
CA LEU A 107 10.52 -12.76 -10.28
C LEU A 107 11.51 -13.22 -11.35
N GLU A 108 11.91 -12.34 -12.27
CA GLU A 108 12.94 -12.67 -13.26
C GLU A 108 14.32 -12.85 -12.63
N LEU A 109 14.69 -11.98 -11.70
CA LEU A 109 16.01 -12.00 -11.07
C LEU A 109 16.16 -13.17 -10.08
N SER A 110 15.09 -13.51 -9.36
CA SER A 110 15.14 -14.48 -8.26
C SER A 110 15.09 -15.95 -8.73
N GLY A 111 14.74 -16.19 -10.00
CA GLY A 111 14.61 -17.54 -10.56
C GLY A 111 13.60 -18.39 -9.78
N GLU A 112 13.99 -19.63 -9.45
CA GLU A 112 13.13 -20.59 -8.73
C GLU A 112 13.22 -20.47 -7.18
N SER A 113 13.96 -19.48 -6.65
CA SER A 113 14.15 -19.34 -5.20
C SER A 113 12.99 -18.61 -4.53
N GLY A 114 12.08 -19.36 -3.92
CA GLY A 114 10.95 -18.81 -3.16
C GLY A 114 11.38 -17.90 -1.99
N ALA A 115 12.47 -18.23 -1.29
CA ALA A 115 12.97 -17.42 -0.18
C ALA A 115 13.48 -16.04 -0.63
N ALA A 116 14.15 -15.98 -1.78
CA ALA A 116 14.61 -14.70 -2.35
C ALA A 116 13.44 -13.83 -2.82
N ILE A 117 12.43 -14.47 -3.43
CA ILE A 117 11.18 -13.81 -3.85
C ILE A 117 10.44 -13.24 -2.63
N ALA A 118 10.24 -14.04 -1.58
CA ALA A 118 9.55 -13.58 -0.37
C ALA A 118 10.27 -12.39 0.30
N ALA A 119 11.59 -12.50 0.49
CA ALA A 119 12.40 -11.42 1.05
C ALA A 119 12.35 -10.14 0.19
N GLY A 120 12.28 -10.29 -1.14
CA GLY A 120 12.10 -9.18 -2.06
C GLY A 120 10.73 -8.53 -1.96
N CYS A 121 9.67 -9.33 -1.87
CA CYS A 121 8.30 -8.83 -1.71
C CYS A 121 8.15 -8.05 -0.40
N HIS A 122 8.70 -8.53 0.72
CA HIS A 122 8.69 -7.79 1.99
C HIS A 122 9.34 -6.41 1.89
N ARG A 123 10.44 -6.29 1.13
CA ARG A 123 11.07 -4.97 0.87
C ARG A 123 10.14 -4.06 0.08
N LEU A 124 9.47 -4.56 -0.95
CA LEU A 124 8.50 -3.77 -1.73
C LEU A 124 7.30 -3.34 -0.87
N VAL A 125 6.79 -4.24 -0.03
CA VAL A 125 5.70 -3.95 0.91
C VAL A 125 6.08 -2.83 1.88
N GLU A 126 7.28 -2.89 2.46
CA GLU A 126 7.75 -1.86 3.39
C GLU A 126 7.89 -0.49 2.69
N THR A 127 8.44 -0.47 1.47
CA THR A 127 8.52 0.77 0.67
C THR A 127 7.13 1.37 0.42
N LEU A 128 6.17 0.56 -0.03
CA LEU A 128 4.80 1.02 -0.30
C LEU A 128 4.10 1.54 0.97
N ARG A 129 4.33 0.89 2.12
CA ARG A 129 3.80 1.32 3.42
C ARG A 129 4.43 2.63 3.87
N ALA A 130 5.75 2.78 3.75
CA ALA A 130 6.46 4.00 4.07
C ALA A 130 6.00 5.19 3.21
N GLU A 131 5.84 4.98 1.90
CA GLU A 131 5.30 6.00 0.98
C GLU A 131 3.86 6.39 1.33
N ALA A 132 3.01 5.41 1.65
CA ALA A 132 1.64 5.68 2.07
C ALA A 132 1.58 6.49 3.37
N ALA A 133 2.46 6.19 4.34
CA ALA A 133 2.59 6.92 5.59
C ALA A 133 3.09 8.36 5.36
N ALA A 134 4.15 8.54 4.56
CA ALA A 134 4.67 9.86 4.21
C ALA A 134 3.60 10.73 3.53
N ASN A 135 2.84 10.16 2.59
CA ASN A 135 1.72 10.84 1.93
C ASN A 135 0.59 11.20 2.90
N ALA A 136 0.33 10.38 3.92
CA ALA A 136 -0.65 10.69 4.94
C ALA A 136 -0.21 11.84 5.84
N VAL A 137 1.06 11.85 6.26
CA VAL A 137 1.67 12.94 7.04
C VAL A 137 1.63 14.25 6.26
N ALA A 138 2.07 14.25 5.00
CA ALA A 138 2.04 15.45 4.15
C ALA A 138 0.62 16.01 3.96
N ARG A 139 -0.40 15.14 3.89
CA ARG A 139 -1.81 15.57 3.86
C ARG A 139 -2.26 16.20 5.18
N ALA A 140 -1.81 15.67 6.32
CA ALA A 140 -2.11 16.23 7.63
C ALA A 140 -1.46 17.61 7.84
N GLU A 141 -0.20 17.79 7.43
CA GLU A 141 0.51 19.07 7.52
C GLU A 141 -0.18 20.16 6.69
N ARG A 142 -0.58 19.83 5.46
CA ARG A 142 -1.33 20.75 4.60
C ARG A 142 -2.67 21.17 5.20
N ALA A 143 -3.36 20.25 5.88
CA ALA A 143 -4.60 20.57 6.57
C ALA A 143 -4.38 21.62 7.68
N GLY A 144 -3.28 21.51 8.43
CA GLY A 144 -2.90 22.51 9.44
C GLY A 144 -2.74 23.91 8.85
N VAL A 145 -2.09 24.03 7.69
CA VAL A 145 -1.96 25.31 6.97
C VAL A 145 -3.33 25.85 6.56
N PHE A 146 -4.19 25.03 5.96
CA PHE A 146 -5.53 25.47 5.56
C PHE A 146 -6.41 25.91 6.74
N ILE A 147 -6.20 25.37 7.93
CA ILE A 147 -6.91 25.79 9.15
C ILE A 147 -6.33 27.10 9.70
N ALA A 148 -5.01 27.28 9.68
CA ALA A 148 -4.33 28.45 10.25
C ALA A 148 -4.45 29.71 9.37
N VAL A 149 -4.43 29.57 8.03
CA VAL A 149 -4.53 30.70 7.08
C VAL A 149 -5.74 31.62 7.32
N PRO A 150 -6.98 31.13 7.42
CA PRO A 150 -8.14 32.00 7.63
C PRO A 150 -8.10 32.71 8.99
N LEU A 151 -7.56 32.06 10.03
CA LEU A 151 -7.33 32.70 11.33
C LEU A 151 -6.32 33.82 11.21
N ALA A 152 -5.17 33.58 10.58
CA ALA A 152 -4.13 34.58 10.39
C ALA A 152 -4.64 35.80 9.59
N VAL A 153 -5.39 35.57 8.51
CA VAL A 153 -6.00 36.64 7.70
C VAL A 153 -7.02 37.46 8.50
N CYS A 154 -7.72 36.86 9.45
CA CYS A 154 -8.65 37.57 10.33
C CYS A 154 -7.93 38.33 11.46
N PHE A 155 -6.89 37.74 12.05
CA PHE A 155 -6.20 38.31 13.22
C PHE A 155 -5.22 39.43 12.85
N LEU A 156 -4.56 39.34 11.69
CA LEU A 156 -3.59 40.31 11.22
C LEU A 156 -4.15 41.75 11.15
N PRO A 157 -5.30 42.03 10.51
CA PRO A 157 -5.86 43.38 10.47
C PRO A 157 -6.28 43.89 11.86
N ALA A 158 -6.83 43.02 12.70
CA ALA A 158 -7.22 43.38 14.07
C ALA A 158 -5.99 43.79 14.90
N PHE A 159 -4.89 43.03 14.82
CA PHE A 159 -3.63 43.35 15.49
C PHE A 159 -3.02 44.69 15.02
N ILE A 160 -3.12 45.00 13.72
CA ILE A 160 -2.62 46.28 13.20
C ILE A 160 -3.39 47.45 13.81
N VAL A 161 -4.73 47.41 13.77
CA VAL A 161 -5.57 48.52 14.26
C VAL A 161 -5.48 48.67 15.77
N LEU A 162 -5.53 47.57 16.52
CA LEU A 162 -5.61 47.59 17.99
C LEU A 162 -4.23 47.67 18.66
N GLY A 163 -3.18 47.13 18.05
CA GLY A 163 -1.86 46.99 18.66
C GLY A 163 -0.78 47.87 18.02
N LEU A 164 -0.58 47.75 16.71
CA LEU A 164 0.55 48.39 16.02
C LEU A 164 0.37 49.91 15.86
N VAL A 165 -0.79 50.35 15.37
CA VAL A 165 -1.07 51.76 15.05
C VAL A 165 -0.91 52.67 16.28
N PRO A 166 -1.46 52.36 17.46
CA PRO A 166 -1.30 53.22 18.65
C PRO A 166 0.16 53.37 19.09
N VAL A 167 0.95 52.31 19.00
CA VAL A 167 2.36 52.30 19.41
C VAL A 167 3.20 53.19 18.49
N ILE A 168 2.98 53.10 17.17
CA ILE A 168 3.68 53.95 16.19
C ILE A 168 3.36 55.43 16.42
N ILE A 169 2.10 55.77 16.68
CA ILE A 169 1.68 57.15 16.97
C ILE A 169 2.41 57.67 18.22
N SER A 170 2.40 56.90 19.31
CA SER A 170 3.04 57.29 20.56
C SER A 170 4.55 57.53 20.42
N LEU A 171 5.25 56.71 19.64
CA LEU A 171 6.69 56.87 19.40
C LEU A 171 6.98 58.08 18.49
N GLY A 172 6.16 58.29 17.45
CA GLY A 172 6.28 59.45 16.57
C GLY A 172 6.09 60.77 17.31
N THR A 173 5.17 60.82 18.29
CA THR A 173 4.97 62.02 19.12
C THR A 173 6.09 62.32 20.12
N GLN A 174 6.96 61.37 20.43
CA GLN A 174 8.11 61.59 21.34
C GLN A 174 9.37 62.07 20.61
N LEU A 175 9.43 61.89 19.29
CA LEU A 175 10.58 62.24 18.45
C LEU A 175 10.42 63.57 17.70
N LEU A 176 9.19 64.09 17.63
CA LEU A 176 8.84 65.43 17.12
C LEU A 176 8.83 66.43 18.27
#